data_AF-A0A9E3BBF2-F1
#
_entry.id   AF-A0A9E3BBF2-F1
#
_cell.length_a   1.000
_cell.length_b   1.000
_cell.length_c   1.000
_cell.angle_alpha   90.00
_cell.angle_beta   90.00
_cell.angle_gamma   90.00
#
_symmetry.space_group_name_H-M   'P 1'
#
loop_
_entity.id
_entity.type
_entity.pdbx_description
1 polymer ?
#
loop_
_entity_poly.entity_id
_entity_poly.type
_entity_poly.pdbx_seq_one_letter_code
_entity_poly.pdbx_strand_id
1 'polypeptide(L)' 'MLGAGHLWVCELVMTYDGHPNYVVSIMEFEGVEVVHETQYFTEAFQAGPSRAQWVERME' A
#
# COMPACT_ATOMS: atom_id res chain seq x y z
N MET A 1 1.86 -9.07 -1.48
CA MET A 1 2.69 -8.74 -2.66
C MET A 1 2.00 -9.32 -3.88
N LEU A 2 1.74 -8.48 -4.88
CA LEU A 2 1.13 -8.83 -6.16
C LEU A 2 2.06 -8.31 -7.26
N GLY A 3 2.27 -9.06 -8.34
CA GLY A 3 3.18 -8.62 -9.39
C GLY A 3 3.26 -9.60 -10.54
N ALA A 4 3.82 -9.11 -11.66
CA ALA A 4 4.10 -9.92 -12.84
C ALA A 4 5.27 -9.33 -13.63
N GLY A 5 6.18 -10.20 -14.09
CA GLY A 5 7.36 -9.79 -14.83
C GLY A 5 8.26 -8.86 -13.99
N HIS A 6 8.53 -7.68 -14.52
CA HIS A 6 9.41 -6.68 -13.90
C HIS A 6 8.68 -5.73 -12.94
N LEU A 7 7.37 -5.84 -12.74
CA LEU A 7 6.61 -4.91 -11.90
C LEU A 7 5.99 -5.63 -10.71
N TRP A 8 6.27 -5.13 -9.51
CA TRP A 8 5.80 -5.69 -8.25
C TRP A 8 5.22 -4.61 -7.33
N VAL A 9 4.11 -4.93 -6.68
CA VAL A 9 3.41 -4.06 -5.74
C VAL A 9 3.29 -4.74 -4.38
N CYS A 10 3.71 -4.03 -3.34
CA CYS A 10 3.58 -4.41 -1.95
C CYS A 10 2.72 -3.42 -1.20
N GLU A 11 1.64 -3.92 -0.60
CA GLU A 11 0.89 -3.21 0.43
C GLU A 11 1.41 -3.66 1.80
N LEU A 12 1.75 -2.69 2.65
CA LEU A 12 2.25 -2.94 4.00
C LEU A 12 1.85 -1.82 4.97
N VAL A 13 1.94 -2.11 6.26
CA VAL A 13 1.82 -1.11 7.32
C VAL A 13 3.20 -0.85 7.90
N MET A 14 3.65 0.40 7.86
CA MET A 14 4.94 0.84 8.39
C MET A 14 4.73 1.78 9.57
N THR A 15 5.31 1.44 10.72
CA THR A 15 5.11 2.21 11.95
C THR A 15 6.34 3.07 12.25
N TYR A 16 6.14 4.38 12.33
CA TYR A 16 7.15 5.36 12.74
C TYR A 16 6.65 6.11 13.97
N ASP A 17 7.49 6.22 15.00
CA ASP A 17 7.13 6.90 16.26
C ASP A 17 5.80 6.44 16.88
N GLY A 18 5.42 5.17 16.65
CA GLY A 18 4.15 4.60 17.10
C GLY A 18 2.94 4.89 16.20
N HIS A 19 3.10 5.65 15.11
CA HIS A 19 2.06 5.98 14.15
C HIS A 19 2.13 5.06 12.91
N PRO A 20 1.05 4.30 12.60
CA PRO A 20 1.02 3.46 11.42
C PRO A 20 0.77 4.27 10.14
N ASN A 21 1.56 3.99 9.11
CA ASN A 21 1.35 4.46 7.74
C ASN A 21 0.96 3.27 6.87
N TYR A 22 -0.07 3.45 6.04
CA TYR A 22 -0.42 2.51 4.98
C TYR A 22 0.43 2.84 3.76
N VAL A 23 1.31 1.90 3.43
CA VAL A 23 2.33 2.08 2.40
C VAL A 23 2.03 1.21 1.20
N VAL A 24 2.15 1.80 0.02
CA VAL A 24 2.24 1.06 -1.24
C VAL A 24 3.65 1.25 -1.78
N SER A 25 4.40 0.16 -1.88
CA SER A 25 5.70 0.09 -2.54
C SER A 25 5.52 -0.51 -3.94
N ILE A 26 5.92 0.24 -4.96
CA ILE A 26 5.89 -0.17 -6.36
C ILE A 26 7.34 -0.28 -6.82
N MET A 27 7.77 -1.50 -7.13
CA MET A 27 9.14 -1.83 -7.50
C MET A 27 9.19 -2.29 -8.96
N GLU A 28 10.10 -1.68 -9.71
CA GLU A 28 10.51 -2.11 -11.05
C GLU A 28 11.83 -2.87 -10.96
N PHE A 29 11.87 -4.06 -11.57
CA PHE A 29 13.00 -4.98 -11.52
C PHE A 29 13.71 -5.11 -12.87
N GLU A 30 15.04 -5.20 -12.85
CA GLU A 30 15.83 -5.74 -13.95
C GLU A 30 16.48 -7.05 -13.49
N GLY A 31 15.99 -8.17 -14.02
CA GLY A 31 16.37 -9.49 -13.53
C GLY A 31 15.90 -9.72 -12.09
N VAL A 32 16.83 -9.69 -11.14
CA VAL A 32 16.57 -9.92 -9.70
C VAL A 32 16.77 -8.67 -8.84
N GLU A 33 17.16 -7.55 -9.45
CA GLU A 33 17.48 -6.31 -8.75
C GLU A 33 16.37 -5.28 -8.96
N VAL A 34 16.03 -4.54 -7.90
CA VAL A 34 15.13 -3.38 -7.98
C VAL A 34 15.91 -2.21 -8.56
N VAL A 35 15.48 -1.71 -9.71
CA VAL A 35 16.11 -0.58 -10.41
C VAL A 35 15.38 0.74 -10.19
N HIS A 36 14.09 0.68 -9.83
CA HIS A 36 13.29 1.84 -9.46
C HIS A 36 12.28 1.44 -8.39
N GLU A 37 12.13 2.25 -7.35
CA GLU A 37 11.05 2.11 -6.37
C GLU A 37 10.33 3.43 -6.16
N THR A 38 9.01 3.41 -6.29
CA THR A 38 8.13 4.51 -5.86
C THR A 38 7.32 4.06 -4.65
N GLN A 39 7.41 4.81 -3.56
CA GLN A 39 6.65 4.55 -2.35
C GLN A 39 5.65 5.67 -2.06
N TYR A 40 4.42 5.29 -1.75
CA TYR A 40 3.40 6.19 -1.24
C TYR A 40 3.16 5.89 0.24
N PHE A 41 3.20 6.93 1.06
CA PHE A 41 2.92 6.87 2.50
C PHE A 41 1.63 7.63 2.77
N THR A 42 0.68 6.96 3.43
CA THR A 42 -0.63 7.54 3.71
C THR A 42 -1.11 7.22 5.12
N GLU A 43 -1.94 8.11 5.66
CA GLU A 43 -2.57 7.95 6.97
C GLU A 43 -3.94 7.27 6.85
N ALA A 44 -4.39 6.66 7.95
CA ALA A 44 -5.78 6.24 8.07
C ALA A 44 -6.72 7.45 7.90
N PHE A 45 -7.89 7.22 7.30
CA PHE A 45 -8.97 8.20 7.28
C PHE A 45 -10.28 7.58 7.74
N GLN A 46 -11.16 8.40 8.31
CA GLN A 46 -12.47 7.95 8.74
C GLN A 46 -13.39 7.70 7.52
N ALA A 47 -14.04 6.54 7.48
CA ALA A 47 -15.02 6.24 6.44
C ALA A 47 -16.21 7.22 6.50
N GLY A 48 -16.52 7.85 5.36
CA GLY A 48 -17.62 8.82 5.25
C GLY A 48 -19.01 8.16 5.29
N PRO A 49 -20.03 8.81 5.89
CA PRO A 49 -21.32 8.17 6.16
C PRO A 49 -22.18 7.93 4.91
N SER A 50 -21.97 8.67 3.81
CA SER A 50 -22.81 8.61 2.60
C SER A 50 -22.87 7.24 1.92
N ARG A 51 -21.88 6.38 2.17
CA ARG A 51 -21.74 5.05 1.57
C ARG A 51 -21.81 3.91 2.57
N ALA A 52 -22.20 4.18 3.82
CA ALA A 52 -22.16 3.18 4.89
C ALA A 52 -23.02 1.93 4.59
N GLN A 53 -24.14 2.09 3.90
CA GLN A 53 -25.02 0.99 3.51
C GLN A 53 -24.48 0.08 2.40
N TRP A 54 -23.38 0.42 1.72
CA TRP A 54 -22.85 -0.32 0.57
C TRP A 54 -21.49 -0.95 0.80
N VAL A 55 -20.91 -0.80 1.99
CA VAL A 55 -19.56 -1.30 2.30
C VAL A 55 -19.62 -2.22 3.51
N GLU A 56 -18.74 -3.21 3.50
CA GLU A 56 -18.45 -4.04 4.66
C GLU A 56 -17.16 -3.54 5.32
N ARG A 57 -17.11 -3.56 6.66
CA ARG A 57 -15.87 -3.30 7.37
C ARG A 57 -15.01 -4.55 7.28
N MET A 58 -13.90 -4.45 6.57
CA MET A 58 -12.89 -5.50 6.51
C MET A 58 -11.99 -5.41 7.76
N GLU A 59 -11.69 -6.56 8.36
CA GLU A 59 -10.71 -6.68 9.45
C GLU A 59 -9.28 -6.84 8.92
#